data_AF-A0A653F0V7-F1
#
_entry.id   AF-A0A653F0V7-F1
#
_cell.length_a   1.000
_cell.length_b   1.000
_cell.length_c   1.000
_cell.angle_alpha   90.00
_cell.angle_beta   90.00
_cell.angle_gamma   90.00
#
_symmetry.space_group_name_H-M   'P 1'
#
loop_
_entity.id
_entity.type
_entity.pdbx_description
1 polymer ?
#
loop_
_entity_poly.entity_id
_entity_poly.type
_entity_poly.pdbx_seq_one_letter_code
_entity_poly.pdbx_strand_id
1 'polypeptide(L)' 'MVLRSKSPDLVLQEIWGHLCCHYAIRTLMAQAAEHAGEDPDRVSFTAALRITRQSVAQQGAFPP' A
#
# COMPACT_ATOMS: atom_id res chain seq x y z
N MET A 1 -8.81 -5.91 -8.44
CA MET A 1 -9.42 -4.68 -7.91
C MET A 1 -10.88 -4.69 -8.34
N VAL A 2 -11.81 -4.35 -7.44
CA VAL A 2 -13.23 -4.21 -7.77
C VAL A 2 -13.62 -2.81 -7.32
N LEU A 3 -13.98 -1.95 -8.28
CA LEU A 3 -14.52 -0.62 -8.02
C LEU A 3 -15.92 -0.79 -7.43
N ARG A 4 -16.20 -0.13 -6.30
CA ARG A 4 -17.46 -0.32 -5.57
C ARG A 4 -18.50 0.72 -5.95
N SER A 5 -18.04 1.94 -6.24
CA SER A 5 -18.94 3.01 -6.62
C SER A 5 -19.58 2.78 -8.00
N LYS A 6 -20.82 3.25 -8.13
CA LYS A 6 -21.57 3.32 -9.40
C LYS A 6 -21.58 4.74 -9.97
N SER A 7 -21.06 5.72 -9.23
CA SER A 7 -20.96 7.12 -9.68
C SER A 7 -19.61 7.36 -10.35
N PRO A 8 -19.55 7.99 -11.54
CA PRO A 8 -18.30 8.27 -12.25
C PRO A 8 -17.26 9.02 -11.42
N ASP A 9 -17.68 10.06 -10.69
CA ASP A 9 -16.75 10.89 -9.89
C ASP A 9 -16.11 10.10 -8.77
N LEU A 10 -16.91 9.27 -8.09
CA LEU A 10 -16.43 8.41 -7.01
C LEU A 10 -15.59 7.23 -7.54
N VAL A 11 -15.88 6.72 -8.75
CA VAL A 11 -15.02 5.74 -9.42
C VAL A 11 -13.64 6.34 -9.70
N LEU A 12 -13.57 7.58 -10.18
CA LEU A 12 -12.30 8.26 -10.41
C LEU A 12 -11.53 8.43 -9.09
N GLN A 13 -12.22 8.80 -8.02
CA GLN A 13 -11.63 8.87 -6.68
C GLN A 13 -11.07 7.51 -6.22
N GLU A 14 -11.80 6.41 -6.43
CA GLU A 14 -11.33 5.06 -6.10
C GLU A 14 -10.06 4.69 -6.89
N ILE A 15 -10.01 5.02 -8.19
CA ILE A 15 -8.82 4.79 -9.03
C ILE A 15 -7.62 5.58 -8.47
N TRP A 16 -7.80 6.86 -8.17
CA TRP A 16 -6.75 7.68 -7.56
C TRP A 16 -6.32 7.12 -6.20
N GLY A 17 -7.25 6.67 -5.37
CA GLY A 17 -6.94 6.00 -4.11
C GLY A 17 -6.07 4.77 -4.31
N HIS A 18 -6.38 3.93 -5.30
CA HIS A 18 -5.59 2.75 -5.63
C HIS A 18 -4.19 3.10 -6.14
N LEU A 19 -4.07 4.09 -7.02
CA LEU A 19 -2.77 4.56 -7.53
C LEU A 19 -1.91 5.16 -6.40
N CYS A 20 -2.50 5.97 -5.52
CA CYS A 20 -1.83 6.53 -4.36
C CYS A 20 -1.32 5.41 -3.42
N CYS A 21 -2.15 4.42 -3.10
CA CYS A 21 -1.72 3.29 -2.27
C CYS A 21 -0.61 2.47 -2.94
N HIS A 22 -0.71 2.21 -4.24
CA HIS A 22 0.33 1.50 -4.98
C HIS A 22 1.67 2.26 -4.92
N TYR A 23 1.65 3.56 -5.22
CA TYR A 23 2.83 4.42 -5.17
C TYR A 23 3.46 4.45 -3.78
N ALA A 24 2.66 4.65 -2.73
CA ALA A 24 3.14 4.67 -1.35
C ALA A 24 3.85 3.36 -0.95
N ILE A 25 3.28 2.21 -1.32
CA ILE A 25 3.90 0.90 -1.04
C ILE A 25 5.19 0.72 -1.83
N ARG A 26 5.23 1.11 -3.12
CA ARG A 26 6.46 1.01 -3.94
C ARG A 26 7.58 1.89 -3.40
N THR A 27 7.26 3.10 -2.95
CA THR A 27 8.22 3.99 -2.30
C THR A 27 8.74 3.39 -1.00
N LEU A 28 7.86 2.82 -0.16
CA LEU A 28 8.26 2.13 1.06
C LEU A 28 9.17 0.92 0.78
N MET A 29 8.88 0.15 -0.27
CA MET A 29 9.73 -0.98 -0.68
C MET A 29 11.13 -0.52 -1.10
N ALA A 30 11.22 0.55 -1.90
CA ALA A 30 12.50 1.12 -2.33
C ALA A 30 13.33 1.59 -1.13
N GLN A 31 12.71 2.31 -0.19
CA GLN A 31 13.35 2.77 1.04
C GLN A 31 13.81 1.60 1.92
N ALA A 32 13.00 0.55 2.04
CA ALA A 32 13.35 -0.64 2.82
C ALA A 32 14.51 -1.43 2.20
N ALA A 33 14.53 -1.56 0.87
CA ALA A 33 15.61 -2.20 0.14
C ALA A 33 16.94 -1.42 0.28
N GLU A 34 16.88 -0.11 0.09
CA GLU A 34 18.03 0.80 0.31
C GLU A 34 18.57 0.68 1.74
N HIS A 35 17.68 0.70 2.73
CA HIS A 35 18.06 0.54 4.14
C HIS A 35 18.71 -0.82 4.44
N ALA A 36 18.27 -1.88 3.75
CA ALA A 36 18.82 -3.23 3.91
C ALA A 36 20.07 -3.50 3.05
N GLY A 37 20.45 -2.59 2.15
CA GLY A 37 21.51 -2.81 1.17
C GLY A 37 21.16 -3.88 0.13
N GLU A 38 19.86 -4.07 -0.13
CA GLU A 38 19.33 -5.08 -1.04
C GLU A 38 18.82 -4.46 -2.34
N ASP A 39 18.77 -5.25 -3.41
CA ASP A 39 18.17 -4.82 -4.67
C ASP A 39 16.64 -4.66 -4.50
N PRO A 40 16.07 -3.47 -4.81
CA PRO A 40 14.62 -3.21 -4.71
C PRO A 40 13.74 -4.22 -5.45
N ASP A 41 14.23 -4.80 -6.56
CA ASP A 41 13.46 -5.76 -7.35
C ASP A 41 13.33 -7.13 -6.65
N ARG A 42 14.13 -7.38 -5.59
CA ARG A 42 13.99 -8.57 -4.72
C ARG A 42 12.85 -8.44 -3.72
N VAL A 43 12.29 -7.24 -3.52
CA VAL A 43 11.20 -7.02 -2.57
C VAL A 43 9.86 -7.37 -3.23
N SER A 44 9.16 -8.35 -2.66
CA SER A 44 7.83 -8.75 -3.16
C SER A 44 6.76 -7.71 -2.80
N PHE A 45 6.10 -7.16 -3.82
CA PHE A 45 4.98 -6.23 -3.63
C PHE A 45 3.84 -6.83 -2.79
N THR A 46 3.48 -8.09 -3.02
CA THR A 46 2.40 -8.75 -2.27
C THR A 46 2.76 -8.94 -0.81
N ALA A 47 4.03 -9.27 -0.51
CA ALA A 47 4.51 -9.36 0.86
C ALA A 47 4.50 -7.98 1.53
N ALA A 48 5.01 -6.95 0.86
CA ALA A 48 4.99 -5.56 1.34
C ALA A 48 3.57 -5.08 1.64
N LEU A 49 2.61 -5.30 0.71
CA LEU A 49 1.21 -4.97 0.91
C LEU A 49 0.61 -5.65 2.16
N ARG A 50 0.92 -6.93 2.39
CA ARG A 50 0.43 -7.66 3.57
C ARG A 50 0.99 -7.07 4.86
N ILE A 51 2.30 -6.81 4.90
CA ILE A 51 2.98 -6.21 6.05
C ILE A 51 2.43 -4.82 6.32
N THR A 52 2.35 -3.93 5.32
CA THR A 52 1.80 -2.57 5.48
C THR A 52 0.36 -2.60 6.01
N ARG A 53 -0.50 -3.49 5.49
CA ARG A 53 -1.87 -3.64 6.00
C ARG A 53 -1.91 -4.07 7.47
N GLN A 54 -1.04 -5.00 7.86
CA GLN A 54 -0.93 -5.42 9.26
C GLN A 54 -0.46 -4.28 10.15
N SER A 55 0.56 -3.53 9.74
CA SER A 55 1.08 -2.38 10.49
C SER A 55 0.02 -1.30 10.69
N VAL A 56 -0.73 -0.93 9.64
CA VAL A 56 -1.80 0.08 9.75
C VAL A 56 -2.93 -0.39 10.67
N ALA A 57 -3.31 -1.67 10.59
CA ALA A 57 -4.33 -2.24 11.49
C ALA A 57 -3.88 -2.22 12.95
N GLN A 58 -2.59 -2.48 13.22
CA GLN A 58 -2.00 -2.42 14.56
C GLN A 58 -2.01 -0.98 15.12
N GLN A 59 -1.71 0.02 14.30
CA GLN A 59 -1.70 1.44 14.72
C GLN A 59 -3.09 1.98 15.09
N GLY A 60 -4.16 1.39 14.53
CA GLY A 60 -5.55 1.78 14.82
C GLY A 60 -6.18 1.05 16.01
N ALA A 61 -5.47 0.12 16.65
CA ALA A 61 -5.97 -0.60 17.81
C ALA A 61 -5.81 0.28 19.06
N PHE A 62 -6.93 0.78 19.60
CA PHE A 62 -6.93 1.38 20.94
C PHE A 62 -6.59 0.30 21.98
N PRO A 63 -5.71 0.58 22.95
CA PRO A 63 -5.51 -0.33 24.09
C PRO A 63 -6.84 -0.49 24.85
N PRO A 64 -7.05 -1.62 25.56
CA PRO A 64 -8.23 -1.81 26.41
C PRO A 64 -8.32 -0.76 27.53
#